data_AF-A0A932CGM9-F1
#
_entry.id   AF-A0A932CGM9-F1
#
_cell.length_a   1.000
_cell.length_b   1.000
_cell.length_c   1.000
_cell.angle_alpha   90.00
_cell.angle_beta   90.00
_cell.angle_gamma   90.00
#
_symmetry.space_group_name_H-M   'P 1'
#
loop_
_entity.id
_entity.type
_entity.pdbx_description
1 polymer ?
#
loop_
_entity_poly.entity_id
_entity_poly.type
_entity_poly.pdbx_seq_one_letter_code
_entity_poly.pdbx_strand_id
1 'polypeptide(L)' 'MPVYEYRCRECSTQFELKSGFEAGPEACCPRCKGLARRVIFAVPVIYKGSGFYVTDYPKGSKT' A
#
# COMPACT_ATOMS: atom_id res chain seq x y z
N MET A 1 -7.34 12.88 -8.51
CA MET A 1 -7.75 11.47 -8.44
C MET A 1 -6.55 10.65 -7.97
N PRO A 2 -6.61 10.00 -6.81
CA PRO A 2 -5.49 9.25 -6.25
C PRO A 2 -5.13 8.03 -7.11
N VAL A 3 -3.85 7.63 -7.04
CA VAL A 3 -3.35 6.38 -7.60
C VAL A 3 -3.30 5.36 -6.48
N TYR A 4 -3.83 4.17 -6.75
CA TYR A 4 -3.74 3.05 -5.83
C TYR A 4 -3.09 1.87 -6.52
N GLU A 5 -2.37 1.06 -5.75
CA GLU A 5 -1.81 -0.19 -6.23
C GLU A 5 -2.79 -1.34 -6.00
N TYR A 6 -2.86 -2.24 -6.97
CA TYR A 6 -3.72 -3.42 -6.94
C TYR A 6 -2.89 -4.67 -7.21
N ARG A 7 -3.26 -5.78 -6.56
CA ARG A 7 -2.70 -7.11 -6.81
C ARG A 7 -3.79 -8.06 -7.27
N CYS A 8 -3.58 -8.69 -8.42
CA CYS A 8 -4.49 -9.71 -8.93
C CYS A 8 -4.43 -10.98 -8.08
N ARG A 9 -5.58 -11.61 -7.83
CA ARG A 9 -5.68 -12.86 -7.06
C ARG A 9 -5.30 -14.10 -7.85
N GLU A 10 -5.44 -14.05 -9.17
CA GLU A 10 -5.21 -15.21 -10.04
C GLU A 10 -3.77 -15.25 -10.57
N CYS A 11 -3.32 -14.17 -11.19
CA CYS A 11 -2.00 -14.12 -11.83
C CYS A 11 -0.93 -13.38 -11.02
N SER A 12 -1.26 -12.94 -9.79
CA SER A 12 -0.37 -12.20 -8.88
C SER A 12 0.26 -10.92 -9.45
N THR A 13 -0.24 -10.44 -10.59
CA THR A 13 0.29 -9.23 -11.24
C THR A 13 -0.07 -8.01 -10.40
N GLN A 14 0.92 -7.15 -10.14
CA GLN A 14 0.77 -5.88 -9.45
C GLN A 14 0.72 -4.75 -10.49
N PHE A 15 -0.17 -3.79 -10.28
CA PHE A 15 -0.35 -2.66 -11.18
C PHE A 15 -0.96 -1.47 -10.45
N GLU A 16 -0.70 -0.28 -10.98
CA GLU A 16 -1.24 0.98 -10.47
C GLU A 16 -2.50 1.39 -11.26
N LEU A 17 -3.49 1.93 -10.56
CA LEU A 17 -4.73 2.43 -11.15
C LEU A 17 -5.15 3.74 -10.49
N LYS A 18 -5.43 4.76 -11.30
CA LYS A 18 -6.10 5.98 -10.84
C LYS A 18 -7.54 5.62 -10.48
N SER A 19 -7.92 5.77 -9.22
CA SER A 19 -9.26 5.44 -8.74
C SER A 19 -9.87 6.59 -7.96
N GLY A 20 -11.20 6.70 -7.97
CA GLY A 20 -11.91 7.65 -7.14
C GLY A 20 -11.75 7.36 -5.66
N PHE A 21 -12.00 8.34 -4.80
CA PHE A 21 -12.02 8.11 -3.35
C PHE A 21 -13.18 7.19 -2.94
N GLU A 22 -14.34 7.34 -3.59
CA GLU A 22 -15.54 6.51 -3.37
C GLU A 22 -15.51 5.17 -4.12
N ALA A 23 -14.48 4.94 -4.93
CA ALA A 23 -14.36 3.69 -5.68
C ALA A 23 -14.02 2.53 -4.74
N GLY A 24 -14.67 1.39 -4.98
CA GLY A 24 -14.50 0.18 -4.17
C GLY A 24 -13.07 -0.39 -4.14
N PRO A 25 -12.80 -1.37 -3.27
CA PRO A 25 -11.46 -1.94 -3.07
C PRO A 25 -11.01 -2.87 -4.21
N GLU A 26 -11.89 -3.16 -5.16
CA GLU A 26 -11.71 -4.19 -6.19
C GLU A 26 -11.55 -3.54 -7.57
N ALA A 27 -10.70 -4.14 -8.40
CA ALA A 27 -10.45 -3.71 -9.77
C ALA A 27 -10.27 -4.92 -10.70
N CYS A 28 -10.43 -4.70 -12.00
CA CYS A 28 -10.17 -5.71 -13.02
C CYS A 28 -8.67 -5.76 -13.37
N CYS A 29 -8.08 -6.96 -13.40
CA CYS A 29 -6.68 -7.13 -13.76
C CYS A 29 -6.47 -6.87 -15.27
N PRO A 30 -5.52 -6.01 -15.67
CA PRO A 30 -5.26 -5.72 -17.09
C PRO A 30 -4.67 -6.91 -17.86
N ARG A 31 -4.13 -7.92 -17.17
CA ARG A 31 -3.47 -9.08 -17.79
C ARG A 31 -4.40 -10.27 -18.01
N CYS A 32 -5.13 -10.68 -16.98
CA CYS A 32 -6.00 -11.88 -17.04
C CYS A 32 -7.49 -11.57 -16.93
N LYS A 33 -7.87 -10.30 -16.73
CA LYS A 33 -9.26 -9.87 -16.45
C LYS A 33 -9.88 -10.44 -15.17
N GLY A 34 -9.07 -11.11 -14.35
CA GLY A 34 -9.46 -11.61 -13.04
C GLY A 34 -9.58 -10.50 -11.98
N LEU A 35 -10.05 -10.88 -10.80
CA LEU A 35 -10.30 -9.94 -9.70
C LEU A 35 -9.00 -9.51 -9.02
N ALA A 36 -8.77 -8.20 -8.91
CA ALA A 36 -7.65 -7.61 -8.20
C ALA A 36 -8.13 -6.83 -6.97
N ARG A 37 -7.31 -6.83 -5.91
CA ARG A 37 -7.58 -6.09 -4.67
C ARG A 37 -6.55 -5.00 -4.46
N ARG A 38 -7.00 -3.87 -3.92
CA ARG A 38 -6.13 -2.76 -3.51
C ARG A 38 -5.12 -3.25 -2.46
N VAL A 39 -3.86 -2.96 -2.69
CA VAL A 39 -2.77 -3.24 -1.75
C VAL A 39 -2.66 -2.05 -0.80
N ILE A 40 -2.60 -2.34 0.51
CA ILE A 40 -2.39 -1.33 1.55
C ILE A 40 -0.96 -1.50 2.06
N PHE A 41 -0.16 -0.46 1.92
CA PHE A 41 1.19 -0.42 2.45
C PHE A 41 1.20 0.22 3.83
N ALA A 42 1.90 -0.41 4.77
CA ALA A 42 2.24 0.24 6.03
C ALA A 42 3.33 1.30 5.74
N VAL A 43 2.96 2.57 5.80
CA VAL A 43 3.95 3.65 5.73
C VAL A 43 4.69 3.76 7.06
N PRO A 44 6.02 3.93 7.04
CA PRO A 44 6.77 4.14 8.27
C PRO A 44 6.33 5.47 8.91
N VAL A 45 6.01 5.44 10.19
CA VAL A 45 5.66 6.64 10.96
C VAL A 45 6.92 7.15 11.66
N ILE A 46 7.26 8.42 11.43
CA ILE A 46 8.42 9.08 12.06
C ILE A 46 7.90 10.14 13.03
N TYR A 47 8.15 9.94 14.32
CA TYR A 47 7.85 10.93 15.35
C TYR A 47 9.03 11.87 15.55
N LYS A 48 8.82 13.18 15.38
CA LYS A 48 9.83 14.23 15.66
C LYS A 48 9.29 15.14 16.77
N GLY A 49 9.91 15.09 17.96
CA GLY A 49 9.56 15.95 19.09
C GLY A 49 9.89 15.31 20.44
N SER A 50 10.26 16.12 21.44
CA SER A 50 10.42 15.67 22.82
C SER A 50 9.04 15.46 23.45
N GLY A 51 8.61 14.20 23.61
CA GLY A 51 7.30 13.88 24.19
C GLY A 51 6.61 12.64 23.61
N PHE A 52 7.12 12.09 22.50
CA PHE A 52 6.65 10.81 21.97
C PHE A 52 7.49 9.67 22.55
N TYR A 53 6.84 8.66 23.14
CA TYR A 53 7.48 7.38 23.44
C TYR A 53 7.44 6.51 22.18
N VAL A 54 8.60 6.02 21.74
CA VAL A 54 8.72 5.19 20.54
C VAL A 54 9.24 3.80 20.94
N THR A 55 8.42 2.78 20.75
CA THR A 55 8.76 1.37 21.04
C THR A 55 9.46 0.67 19.87
N ASP A 56 9.10 1.03 18.64
CA ASP A 56 9.47 0.28 17.42
C ASP A 56 10.38 1.06 16.44
N TYR A 57 11.11 2.08 16.92
CA TYR A 57 12.08 2.76 16.06
C TYR A 57 13.23 1.81 15.74
N PRO A 58 13.58 1.56 14.46
CA PRO A 58 14.75 0.76 14.13
C PRO A 58 15.98 1.50 14.66
N LYS A 59 16.60 0.98 15.73
CA LYS A 59 17.91 1.43 16.18
C LYS A 59 18.86 1.12 15.03
N GLY A 60 19.38 2.16 14.38
CA GLY A 60 20.29 2.01 13.26
C GLY A 60 21.36 0.98 13.59
N SER A 61 21.44 -0.07 12.77
CA SER A 61 22.48 -1.08 12.87
C SER A 61 23.82 -0.37 12.81
N LYS A 62 24.51 -0.29 13.95
CA LYS A 62 25.91 0.11 13.97
C LYS A 62 26.70 -1.09 13.44
N THR A 63 27.19 -0.95 12.21
CA THR A 63 28.32 -1.73 11.69
C THR A 63 29.58 -1.38 12.47
#